data_AF-A0A317QP36-F1
#
_entry.id   AF-A0A317QP36-F1
#
_cell.length_a   1.000
_cell.length_b   1.000
_cell.length_c   1.000
_cell.angle_alpha   90.00
_cell.angle_beta   90.00
_cell.angle_gamma   90.00
#
_symmetry.space_group_name_H-M   'P 1'
#
loop_
_entity.id
_entity.type
_entity.pdbx_description
1 polymer ?
#
loop_
_entity_poly.entity_id
_entity_poly.type
_entity_poly.pdbx_seq_one_letter_code
_entity_poly.pdbx_strand_id
1 'polypeptide(L)'
;MRLARATTVGGLAAGISVLTLGTAVAAPPEPIVIEEPVQIEEDFCGVAGLTVQTTATAEGRFRVVQRGPDRLSYYMENVRGTVSFARVDESGEVGPVVATVVDRVLSKDLRVTDNGDGTLTAQVLATGNSVLYDAAGRVLARDPGQVRFSVVIDTGGTADPGDDEVVEFLGIDKESTGRSDSFCDELVPLPT
;
A
#
# COMPACT_ATOMS: atom_id res chain seq x y z
N MET A 1 11.01 -20.14 21.21
CA MET A 1 11.32 -20.10 19.77
C MET A 1 10.45 -19.02 19.16
N ARG A 2 11.03 -17.85 18.89
CA ARG A 2 10.31 -16.67 18.42
C ARG A 2 10.07 -16.85 16.92
N LEU A 3 8.80 -16.88 16.52
CA LEU A 3 8.38 -16.87 15.12
C LEU A 3 9.02 -15.63 14.47
N ALA A 4 9.89 -15.86 13.50
CA ALA A 4 10.37 -14.81 12.61
C ALA A 4 9.16 -14.30 11.84
N ARG A 5 8.66 -13.12 12.21
CA ARG A 5 7.76 -12.34 11.36
C ARG A 5 8.58 -12.01 10.11
N ALA A 6 8.25 -12.67 9.00
CA ALA A 6 8.60 -12.17 7.68
C ALA A 6 7.87 -10.82 7.53
N THR A 7 8.60 -9.75 7.83
CA THR A 7 8.17 -8.39 7.51
C THR A 7 8.34 -8.24 6.00
N THR A 8 7.22 -8.25 5.29
CA THR A 8 7.11 -7.76 3.92
C THR A 8 7.56 -6.30 3.90
N VAL A 9 8.85 -6.08 3.63
CA VAL A 9 9.42 -4.76 3.38
C VAL A 9 9.09 -4.41 1.93
N GLY A 10 8.39 -3.29 1.72
CA GLY A 10 8.24 -2.69 0.40
C GLY A 10 6.93 -2.98 -0.33
N GLY A 11 5.81 -2.99 0.39
CA GLY A 11 4.56 -2.52 -0.19
C GLY A 11 4.16 -1.27 0.58
N LEU A 12 3.85 -0.17 -0.10
CA LEU A 12 2.94 0.81 0.50
C LEU A 12 1.76 -0.03 1.02
N ALA A 13 1.67 -0.23 2.33
CA ALA A 13 0.37 -0.47 2.93
C ALA A 13 -0.42 0.75 2.47
N ALA A 14 -1.41 0.55 1.60
CA ALA A 14 -2.33 1.58 1.22
C ALA A 14 -3.02 2.03 2.53
N GLY A 15 -2.39 2.97 3.22
CA GLY A 15 -2.91 3.63 4.39
C GLY A 15 -4.02 4.51 3.88
N ILE A 16 -5.23 3.96 3.91
CA ILE A 16 -6.46 4.70 3.65
C ILE A 16 -6.53 5.77 4.73
N SER A 17 -6.04 6.97 4.41
CA SER A 17 -6.33 8.17 5.18
C SER A 17 -7.71 8.64 4.76
N VAL A 18 -8.63 8.64 5.73
CA VAL A 18 -10.03 9.10 5.62
C VAL A 18 -10.11 10.42 4.85
N LEU A 19 -10.80 10.41 3.71
CA LEU A 19 -11.15 11.61 2.98
C LEU A 19 -12.64 11.88 3.17
N THR A 20 -12.95 13.01 3.79
CA THR A 20 -14.30 13.55 3.87
C THR A 20 -14.80 13.90 2.46
N LEU A 21 -15.61 13.03 1.87
CA LEU A 21 -16.16 13.23 0.52
C LEU A 21 -17.35 14.19 0.57
N GLY A 22 -17.07 15.48 0.32
CA GLY A 22 -18.12 16.46 0.04
C GLY A 22 -18.95 16.08 -1.19
N THR A 23 -20.27 16.20 -1.08
CA THR A 23 -21.22 15.90 -2.17
C THR A 23 -21.18 16.98 -3.26
N ALA A 24 -20.47 16.76 -4.39
CA ALA A 24 -20.75 17.52 -5.62
C ALA A 24 -20.08 16.98 -6.91
N VAL A 25 -20.94 16.77 -7.92
CA VAL A 25 -20.75 16.87 -9.39
C VAL A 25 -19.46 16.29 -10.02
N ALA A 26 -19.68 15.35 -10.95
CA ALA A 26 -18.71 14.57 -11.71
C ALA A 26 -17.69 15.38 -12.56
N ALA A 27 -16.69 15.97 -11.91
CA ALA A 27 -15.34 16.06 -12.49
C ALA A 27 -14.65 14.69 -12.35
N PRO A 28 -13.75 14.27 -13.26
CA PRO A 28 -12.86 13.16 -12.98
C PRO A 28 -12.16 13.43 -11.66
N PRO A 29 -12.07 12.47 -10.72
CA PRO A 29 -11.40 12.70 -9.46
C PRO A 29 -9.98 13.17 -9.73
N GLU A 30 -9.65 14.36 -9.21
CA GLU A 30 -8.29 14.86 -9.24
C GLU A 30 -7.40 13.87 -8.49
N PRO A 31 -6.21 13.57 -9.02
CA PRO A 31 -5.30 12.71 -8.30
C PRO A 31 -4.92 13.36 -6.97
N ILE A 32 -4.96 12.57 -5.91
CA ILE A 32 -4.53 12.96 -4.58
C ILE A 32 -3.06 12.61 -4.48
N VAL A 33 -2.24 13.61 -4.16
CA VAL A 33 -0.81 13.42 -3.95
C VAL A 33 -0.55 13.40 -2.46
N ILE A 34 0.12 12.36 -1.99
CA ILE A 34 0.52 12.15 -0.60
C ILE A 34 2.04 12.10 -0.59
N GLU A 35 2.63 12.94 0.24
CA GLU A 35 4.04 12.87 0.60
C GLU A 35 4.11 12.27 2.01
N GLU A 36 4.74 11.11 2.13
CA GLU A 36 4.92 10.47 3.42
C GLU A 36 6.05 11.16 4.19
N PRO A 37 5.94 11.30 5.52
CA PRO A 37 7.03 11.82 6.32
C PRO A 37 8.26 10.93 6.17
N VAL A 38 9.43 11.55 6.15
CA VAL A 38 10.72 10.84 6.14
C VAL A 38 10.74 9.81 7.27
N GLN A 39 11.08 8.57 6.93
CA GLN A 39 11.25 7.48 7.89
C GLN A 39 12.73 7.14 8.01
N ILE A 40 13.19 6.89 9.23
CA ILE A 40 14.52 6.31 9.49
C ILE A 40 14.29 4.94 10.13
N GLU A 41 14.86 3.91 9.51
CA GLU A 41 14.79 2.54 9.99
C GLU A 41 16.19 2.05 10.35
N GLU A 42 16.39 1.73 11.62
CA GLU A 42 17.57 1.05 12.13
C GLU A 42 17.43 -0.46 11.93
N ASP A 43 18.56 -1.16 11.84
CA ASP A 43 18.62 -2.60 11.59
C ASP A 43 17.78 -3.05 10.37
N PHE A 44 17.80 -2.23 9.31
CA PHE A 44 16.98 -2.40 8.11
C PHE A 44 17.15 -3.80 7.52
N CYS A 45 16.03 -4.42 7.14
CA CYS A 45 15.98 -5.82 6.69
C CYS A 45 16.60 -6.84 7.68
N GLY A 46 16.64 -6.50 8.97
CA GLY A 46 17.22 -7.33 10.03
C GLY A 46 18.75 -7.35 10.07
N VAL A 47 19.41 -6.45 9.33
CA VAL A 47 20.86 -6.35 9.30
C VAL A 47 21.34 -5.38 10.37
N ALA A 48 21.94 -5.91 11.42
CA ALA A 48 22.43 -5.12 12.55
C ALA A 48 23.34 -3.97 12.09
N GLY A 49 23.02 -2.74 12.50
CA GLY A 49 23.76 -1.51 12.19
C GLY A 49 23.52 -0.96 10.78
N LEU A 50 22.64 -1.56 9.98
CA LEU A 50 22.22 -0.98 8.71
C LEU A 50 21.08 0.02 8.95
N THR A 51 21.38 1.31 8.89
CA THR A 51 20.36 2.36 8.98
C THR A 51 20.03 2.92 7.61
N VAL A 52 18.73 3.01 7.30
CA VAL A 52 18.23 3.51 6.02
C VAL A 52 17.19 4.61 6.27
N GLN A 53 17.36 5.71 5.55
CA GLN A 53 16.32 6.72 5.40
C GLN A 53 15.46 6.40 4.19
N THR A 54 14.15 6.45 4.39
CA THR A 54 13.16 6.26 3.34
C THR A 54 12.36 7.53 3.12
N THR A 55 12.18 7.91 1.86
CA THR A 55 11.23 8.94 1.44
C THR A 55 10.22 8.34 0.49
N ALA A 56 8.94 8.67 0.65
CA ALA A 56 7.89 8.11 -0.19
C ALA A 56 6.91 9.17 -0.70
N THR A 57 6.47 8.99 -1.93
CA THR A 57 5.42 9.78 -2.57
C THR A 57 4.42 8.86 -3.23
N ALA A 58 3.15 9.20 -3.16
CA ALA A 58 2.08 8.45 -3.79
C ALA A 58 1.11 9.39 -4.51
N GLU A 59 0.71 9.01 -5.71
CA GLU A 59 -0.39 9.61 -6.45
C GLU A 59 -1.52 8.59 -6.53
N GLY A 60 -2.66 8.90 -5.92
CA GLY A 60 -3.84 8.05 -5.85
C GLY A 60 -5.03 8.63 -6.61
N ARG A 61 -5.82 7.78 -7.25
CA ARG A 61 -7.15 8.11 -7.77
C ARG A 61 -8.16 7.13 -7.23
N PHE A 62 -9.25 7.65 -6.70
CA PHE A 62 -10.25 6.86 -5.98
C PHE A 62 -11.62 7.03 -6.63
N ARG A 63 -12.42 5.98 -6.59
CA ARG A 63 -13.79 6.00 -7.09
C ARG A 63 -14.66 5.09 -6.25
N VAL A 64 -15.77 5.65 -5.78
CA VAL A 64 -16.85 4.89 -5.15
C VAL A 64 -18.04 4.82 -6.11
N VAL A 65 -18.61 3.63 -6.25
CA VAL A 65 -19.83 3.42 -7.04
C VAL A 65 -20.78 2.51 -6.26
N GLN A 66 -22.01 2.97 -6.06
CA GLN A 66 -23.06 2.14 -5.49
C GLN A 66 -23.58 1.11 -6.51
N ARG A 67 -23.77 -0.14 -6.08
CA ARG A 67 -24.22 -1.24 -6.96
C ARG A 67 -25.39 -2.01 -6.33
N GLY A 68 -26.19 -2.64 -7.19
CA GLY A 68 -27.27 -3.53 -6.78
C GLY A 68 -28.50 -2.80 -6.20
N PRO A 69 -29.54 -3.57 -5.84
CA PRO A 69 -30.77 -3.02 -5.24
C PRO A 69 -30.52 -2.35 -3.89
N ASP A 70 -29.58 -2.89 -3.11
CA ASP A 70 -29.25 -2.41 -1.76
C ASP A 70 -28.28 -1.21 -1.77
N ARG A 71 -27.87 -0.76 -2.96
CA ARG A 71 -27.03 0.44 -3.18
C ARG A 71 -25.71 0.43 -2.39
N LEU A 72 -25.16 -0.75 -2.09
CA LEU A 72 -23.88 -0.88 -1.40
C LEU A 72 -22.74 -0.21 -2.18
N SER A 73 -21.90 0.51 -1.47
CA SER A 73 -20.71 1.19 -2.01
C SER A 73 -19.64 0.18 -2.42
N TYR A 74 -19.09 0.34 -3.62
CA TYR A 74 -17.92 -0.40 -4.09
C TYR A 74 -16.79 0.58 -4.36
N TYR A 75 -15.66 0.34 -3.73
CA TYR A 75 -14.46 1.12 -3.85
C TYR A 75 -13.53 0.58 -4.94
N MET A 76 -12.82 1.49 -5.58
CA MET A 76 -11.71 1.20 -6.49
C MET A 76 -10.69 2.32 -6.42
N GLU A 77 -9.42 1.94 -6.41
CA GLU A 77 -8.30 2.87 -6.43
C GLU A 77 -7.26 2.49 -7.48
N ASN A 78 -6.55 3.50 -7.97
CA ASN A 78 -5.30 3.32 -8.67
C ASN A 78 -4.24 4.19 -7.99
N VAL A 79 -3.15 3.56 -7.56
CA VAL A 79 -2.06 4.23 -6.84
C VAL A 79 -0.76 4.04 -7.61
N ARG A 80 -0.01 5.12 -7.74
CA ARG A 80 1.38 5.11 -8.20
C ARG A 80 2.26 5.61 -7.07
N GLY A 81 3.14 4.75 -6.58
CA GLY A 81 4.04 5.05 -5.49
C GLY A 81 5.49 5.13 -5.95
N THR A 82 6.28 5.95 -5.29
CA THR A 82 7.74 5.91 -5.37
C THR A 82 8.31 5.96 -3.96
N VAL A 83 9.18 5.01 -3.64
CA VAL A 83 9.88 4.93 -2.36
C VAL A 83 11.38 4.95 -2.64
N SER A 84 12.11 5.90 -2.07
CA SER A 84 13.57 6.02 -2.24
C SER A 84 14.30 5.68 -0.96
N PHE A 85 15.42 4.98 -1.09
CA PHE A 85 16.24 4.50 0.02
C PHE A 85 17.61 5.17 -0.03
N ALA A 86 18.02 5.80 1.07
CA ALA A 86 19.34 6.36 1.27
C ALA A 86 19.96 5.75 2.54
N ARG A 87 21.26 5.45 2.54
CA ARG A 87 21.92 4.95 3.76
C ARG A 87 22.18 6.11 4.72
N VAL A 88 22.11 5.82 6.01
CA VAL A 88 22.51 6.73 7.08
C VAL A 88 23.78 6.17 7.70
N ASP A 89 24.83 6.99 7.78
CA ASP A 89 26.09 6.56 8.36
C ASP A 89 26.07 6.60 9.90
N GLU A 90 27.16 6.14 10.52
CA GLU A 90 27.29 6.11 11.99
C GLU A 90 27.23 7.50 12.65
N SER A 91 27.49 8.57 11.89
CA SER A 91 27.40 9.95 12.36
C SER A 91 25.98 10.54 12.22
N GLY A 92 25.07 9.82 11.57
CA GLY A 92 23.72 10.27 11.26
C GLY A 92 23.60 11.04 9.94
N GLU A 93 24.65 11.07 9.11
CA GLU A 93 24.61 11.73 7.81
C GLU A 93 23.89 10.86 6.78
N VAL A 94 22.99 11.46 6.01
CA VAL A 94 22.22 10.77 4.97
C VAL A 94 22.99 10.84 3.66
N GLY A 95 23.37 9.67 3.14
CA GLY A 95 24.04 9.52 1.86
C GLY A 95 23.12 9.73 0.64
N PRO A 96 23.61 9.48 -0.58
CA PRO A 96 22.78 9.51 -1.77
C PRO A 96 21.72 8.41 -1.77
N VAL A 97 20.67 8.58 -2.58
CA VAL A 97 19.71 7.51 -2.85
C VAL A 97 20.42 6.36 -3.57
N VAL A 98 20.40 5.18 -2.96
CA VAL A 98 21.03 3.97 -3.50
C VAL A 98 20.06 3.12 -4.31
N ALA A 99 18.76 3.28 -4.04
CA ALA A 99 17.71 2.52 -4.70
C ALA A 99 16.34 3.22 -4.64
N THR A 100 15.47 2.83 -5.57
CA THR A 100 14.10 3.32 -5.67
C THR A 100 13.14 2.19 -6.01
N VAL A 101 12.06 2.07 -5.25
CA VAL A 101 10.91 1.24 -5.60
C VAL A 101 9.86 2.09 -6.30
N VAL A 102 9.30 1.58 -7.39
CA VAL A 102 8.16 2.17 -8.08
C VAL A 102 6.99 1.21 -8.09
N ASP A 103 5.90 1.65 -7.48
CA ASP A 103 4.67 0.89 -7.33
C ASP A 103 3.61 1.35 -8.33
N ARG A 104 2.87 0.39 -8.90
CA ARG A 104 1.64 0.64 -9.66
C ARG A 104 0.62 -0.37 -9.21
N VAL A 105 -0.35 0.08 -8.41
CA VAL A 105 -1.33 -0.78 -7.76
C VAL A 105 -2.75 -0.34 -8.17
N LEU A 106 -3.61 -1.33 -8.35
CA LEU A 106 -5.05 -1.16 -8.46
C LEU A 106 -5.70 -2.06 -7.40
N SER A 107 -6.48 -1.45 -6.52
CA SER A 107 -7.33 -2.19 -5.57
C SER A 107 -8.78 -1.97 -5.93
N LYS A 108 -9.62 -3.00 -5.82
CA LYS A 108 -11.06 -2.86 -5.99
C LYS A 108 -11.84 -3.90 -5.21
N ASP A 109 -13.05 -3.53 -4.83
CA ASP A 109 -13.99 -4.48 -4.25
C ASP A 109 -14.55 -5.39 -5.34
N LEU A 110 -14.40 -6.69 -5.12
CA LEU A 110 -15.02 -7.72 -5.94
C LEU A 110 -16.46 -7.98 -5.48
N ARG A 111 -16.67 -7.97 -4.16
CA ARG A 111 -17.95 -8.23 -3.52
C ARG A 111 -18.02 -7.47 -2.21
N VAL A 112 -19.15 -6.82 -1.97
CA VAL A 112 -19.49 -6.20 -0.69
C VAL A 112 -20.78 -6.84 -0.19
N THR A 113 -20.82 -7.21 1.09
CA THR A 113 -21.96 -7.84 1.76
C THR A 113 -22.30 -7.03 3.01
N ASP A 114 -23.56 -6.65 3.15
CA ASP A 114 -24.07 -6.06 4.40
C ASP A 114 -24.28 -7.16 5.44
N ASN A 115 -23.69 -6.97 6.63
CA ASN A 115 -23.78 -7.93 7.73
C ASN A 115 -25.03 -7.70 8.60
N GLY A 116 -25.75 -6.59 8.40
CA GLY A 116 -27.00 -6.26 9.12
C GLY A 116 -26.80 -5.68 10.52
N ASP A 117 -25.56 -5.43 10.92
CA ASP A 117 -25.16 -4.89 12.23
C ASP A 117 -24.48 -3.52 12.14
N GLY A 118 -24.57 -2.86 10.98
CA GLY A 118 -23.86 -1.61 10.70
C GLY A 118 -22.47 -1.80 10.09
N THR A 119 -22.08 -3.05 9.80
CA THR A 119 -20.82 -3.34 9.12
C THR A 119 -21.02 -3.95 7.72
N LEU A 120 -20.02 -3.75 6.87
CA LEU A 120 -19.89 -4.38 5.56
C LEU A 120 -18.69 -5.33 5.55
N THR A 121 -18.85 -6.48 4.90
CA THR A 121 -17.71 -7.33 4.54
C THR A 121 -17.36 -7.08 3.07
N ALA A 122 -16.14 -6.61 2.81
CA ALA A 122 -15.62 -6.39 1.47
C ALA A 122 -14.54 -7.42 1.12
N GLN A 123 -14.74 -8.15 0.02
CA GLN A 123 -13.68 -8.91 -0.63
C GLN A 123 -12.96 -8.01 -1.64
N VAL A 124 -11.67 -7.82 -1.43
CA VAL A 124 -10.82 -6.91 -2.20
C VAL A 124 -9.91 -7.71 -3.13
N LEU A 125 -9.72 -7.20 -4.35
CA LEU A 125 -8.62 -7.56 -5.24
C LEU A 125 -7.62 -6.42 -5.23
N ALA A 126 -6.40 -6.67 -4.77
CA ALA A 126 -5.27 -5.79 -5.03
C ALA A 126 -4.39 -6.43 -6.11
N THR A 127 -4.08 -5.69 -7.16
CA THR A 127 -3.25 -6.14 -8.27
C THR A 127 -2.31 -5.04 -8.72
N GLY A 128 -1.10 -5.41 -9.11
CA GLY A 128 -0.14 -4.40 -9.49
C GLY A 128 1.24 -4.96 -9.69
N ASN A 129 2.19 -4.04 -9.75
CA ASN A 129 3.60 -4.36 -9.78
C ASN A 129 4.38 -3.38 -8.92
N SER A 130 5.32 -3.93 -8.15
CA SER A 130 6.39 -3.18 -7.51
C SER A 130 7.71 -3.50 -8.22
N VAL A 131 8.52 -2.49 -8.51
CA VAL A 131 9.82 -2.70 -9.18
C VAL A 131 10.88 -1.92 -8.44
N LEU A 132 11.92 -2.63 -8.01
CA LEU A 132 13.10 -2.07 -7.39
C LEU A 132 14.14 -1.75 -8.46
N TYR A 133 14.66 -0.54 -8.41
CA TYR A 133 15.75 -0.04 -9.26
C TYR A 133 16.95 0.36 -8.40
N ASP A 134 18.16 0.17 -8.93
CA ASP A 134 19.35 0.81 -8.37
C ASP A 134 19.44 2.31 -8.76
N ALA A 135 20.43 3.01 -8.20
CA ALA A 135 20.70 4.41 -8.50
C ALA A 135 21.00 4.70 -9.99
N ALA A 136 21.36 3.68 -10.78
CA ALA A 136 21.59 3.80 -12.22
C ALA A 136 20.33 3.51 -13.06
N GLY A 137 19.19 3.20 -12.41
CA GLY A 137 17.93 2.86 -13.07
C GLY A 137 17.86 1.43 -13.60
N ARG A 138 18.78 0.54 -13.19
CA ARG A 138 18.70 -0.89 -13.54
C ARG A 138 17.74 -1.58 -12.60
N VAL A 139 16.92 -2.48 -13.14
CA VAL A 139 15.98 -3.28 -12.36
C VAL A 139 16.73 -4.34 -11.56
N LEU A 140 16.52 -4.36 -10.26
CA LEU A 140 17.06 -5.37 -9.34
C LEU A 140 16.03 -6.46 -9.04
N ALA A 141 14.80 -6.05 -8.69
CA ALA A 141 13.72 -6.96 -8.31
C ALA A 141 12.35 -6.51 -8.83
N ARG A 142 11.43 -7.47 -8.92
CA ARG A 142 10.03 -7.24 -9.29
C ARG A 142 9.11 -8.07 -8.41
N ASP A 143 8.02 -7.45 -7.97
CA ASP A 143 6.90 -8.13 -7.31
C ASP A 143 5.60 -7.82 -8.06
N PRO A 144 5.38 -8.40 -9.26
CA PRO A 144 4.11 -8.33 -9.94
C PRO A 144 3.14 -9.35 -9.36
N GLY A 145 1.87 -8.98 -9.23
CA GLY A 145 0.87 -9.99 -8.98
C GLY A 145 -0.52 -9.47 -8.65
N GLN A 146 -1.27 -10.36 -8.03
CA GLN A 146 -2.57 -10.05 -7.46
C GLN A 146 -2.82 -10.87 -6.20
N VAL A 147 -3.28 -10.22 -5.15
CA VAL A 147 -3.74 -10.83 -3.90
C VAL A 147 -5.24 -10.57 -3.75
N ARG A 148 -5.95 -11.50 -3.12
CA ARG A 148 -7.33 -11.28 -2.68
C ARG A 148 -7.40 -11.48 -1.18
N PHE A 149 -8.11 -10.59 -0.53
CA PHE A 149 -8.29 -10.60 0.92
C PHE A 149 -9.65 -10.03 1.26
N SER A 150 -10.08 -10.27 2.50
CA SER A 150 -11.35 -9.77 3.00
C SER A 150 -11.15 -8.88 4.21
N VAL A 151 -11.96 -7.83 4.31
CA VAL A 151 -11.98 -6.88 5.43
C VAL A 151 -13.41 -6.64 5.92
N VAL A 152 -13.53 -6.24 7.18
CA VAL A 152 -14.76 -5.69 7.75
C VAL A 152 -14.63 -4.18 7.85
N ILE A 153 -15.67 -3.50 7.43
CA ILE A 153 -15.78 -2.04 7.38
C ILE A 153 -16.97 -1.64 8.27
N ASP A 154 -16.76 -0.77 9.24
CA ASP A 154 -17.84 -0.12 10.00
C ASP A 154 -18.31 1.10 9.20
N THR A 155 -19.62 1.23 8.99
CA THR A 155 -20.19 2.36 8.24
C THR A 155 -20.57 3.54 9.13
N GLY A 156 -20.31 3.47 10.44
CA GLY A 156 -20.75 4.47 11.41
C GLY A 156 -22.28 4.59 11.49
N GLY A 157 -23.02 3.63 10.92
CA GLY A 157 -24.47 3.69 10.74
C GLY A 157 -24.94 4.70 9.69
N THR A 158 -24.05 5.21 8.83
CA THR A 158 -24.37 6.15 7.76
C THR A 158 -24.32 5.48 6.38
N ALA A 159 -24.78 6.20 5.35
CA ALA A 159 -24.65 5.80 3.96
C ALA A 159 -23.54 6.58 3.23
N ASP A 160 -22.78 7.39 3.97
CA ASP A 160 -21.67 8.19 3.46
C ASP A 160 -20.39 7.37 3.53
N PRO A 161 -19.84 6.87 2.41
CA PRO A 161 -18.62 6.08 2.45
C PRO A 161 -17.38 6.88 2.89
N GLY A 162 -17.50 8.21 3.08
CA GLY A 162 -16.42 9.06 3.56
C GLY A 162 -16.12 8.92 5.05
N ASP A 163 -17.02 8.34 5.85
CA ASP A 163 -16.81 8.06 7.29
C ASP A 163 -16.64 6.56 7.62
N ASP A 164 -16.65 5.70 6.60
CA ASP A 164 -16.40 4.26 6.73
C ASP A 164 -14.98 3.98 7.26
N GLU A 165 -14.85 3.04 8.21
CA GLU A 165 -13.56 2.62 8.78
C GLU A 165 -13.31 1.12 8.62
N VAL A 166 -12.11 0.74 8.20
CA VAL A 166 -11.70 -0.68 8.21
C VAL A 166 -11.41 -1.11 9.64
N VAL A 167 -12.26 -1.97 10.19
CA VAL A 167 -12.18 -2.41 11.61
C VAL A 167 -11.56 -3.79 11.79
N GLU A 168 -11.56 -4.63 10.75
CA GLU A 168 -10.97 -5.96 10.83
C GLU A 168 -10.39 -6.44 9.50
N PHE A 169 -9.24 -7.13 9.55
CA PHE A 169 -8.68 -7.88 8.43
C PHE A 169 -8.97 -9.37 8.62
N LEU A 170 -9.82 -9.94 7.76
CA LEU A 170 -10.29 -11.33 7.86
C LEU A 170 -9.30 -12.35 7.27
N GLY A 171 -8.26 -11.87 6.58
CA GLY A 171 -7.22 -12.72 6.02
C GLY A 171 -7.13 -12.68 4.51
N ILE A 172 -6.16 -13.45 4.00
CA ILE A 172 -5.91 -13.62 2.57
C ILE A 172 -6.80 -14.74 2.05
N ASP A 173 -7.72 -14.41 1.15
CA ASP A 173 -8.58 -15.36 0.44
C ASP A 173 -7.80 -16.10 -0.66
N LYS A 174 -6.87 -15.38 -1.28
CA LYS A 174 -5.99 -15.92 -2.31
C LYS A 174 -4.64 -15.20 -2.29
N GLU A 175 -3.60 -15.99 -2.06
CA GLU A 175 -2.20 -15.56 -2.10
C GLU A 175 -1.82 -14.91 -3.43
N SER A 176 -0.73 -14.13 -3.40
CA SER A 176 -0.22 -13.42 -4.57
C SER A 176 -0.01 -14.39 -5.74
N THR A 177 -0.62 -14.08 -6.89
CA THR A 177 -0.28 -14.78 -8.13
C THR A 177 0.76 -13.97 -8.88
N GLY A 178 2.00 -14.44 -8.91
CA GLY A 178 3.07 -13.77 -9.62
C GLY A 178 4.45 -14.14 -9.08
N ARG A 179 5.45 -13.38 -9.50
CA ARG A 179 6.81 -13.47 -8.97
C ARG A 179 6.87 -12.58 -7.74
N SER A 180 7.53 -13.05 -6.67
CA SER A 180 7.73 -12.25 -5.47
C SER A 180 9.20 -12.32 -5.07
N ASP A 181 9.96 -11.36 -5.60
CA ASP A 181 11.37 -11.20 -5.25
C ASP A 181 11.53 -10.58 -3.87
N SER A 182 12.58 -10.98 -3.15
CA SER A 182 12.97 -10.31 -1.91
C SER A 182 13.66 -8.99 -2.24
N PHE A 183 13.03 -7.86 -1.93
CA PHE A 183 13.67 -6.55 -2.08
C PHE A 183 14.82 -6.37 -1.08
N CYS A 184 14.73 -6.97 0.10
CA CYS A 184 15.81 -6.95 1.08
C CYS A 184 17.09 -7.63 0.56
N ASP A 185 16.95 -8.76 -0.13
CA ASP A 185 18.09 -9.50 -0.67
C ASP A 185 18.86 -8.67 -1.71
N GLU A 186 18.16 -7.76 -2.40
CA GLU A 186 18.73 -6.86 -3.41
C GLU A 186 19.18 -5.51 -2.85
N LEU A 187 18.50 -4.97 -1.82
CA LEU A 187 18.81 -3.67 -1.21
C LEU A 187 20.03 -3.73 -0.30
N VAL A 188 20.10 -4.76 0.56
CA VAL A 188 21.16 -4.90 1.59
C VAL A 188 22.58 -4.90 0.99
N PRO A 189 22.84 -5.54 -0.17
CA PRO A 189 24.19 -5.55 -0.75
C PRO A 189 24.59 -4.25 -1.46
N LEU A 190 23.68 -3.31 -1.69
CA LEU A 190 24.01 -2.08 -2.42
C LEU A 190 25.05 -1.24 -1.68
N PRO A 191 26.06 -0.70 -2.36
CA PRO A 191 27.07 0.13 -1.72
C PRO A 191 26.47 1.40 -1.14
N THR A 192 27.16 1.94 -0.13
CA THR A 192 27.00 3.31 0.39
C THR A 192 27.44 4.34 -0.65
#